data_AF-A0AA35SUD6-F1
#
_entry.id   AF-A0AA35SUD6-F1
#
_cell.length_a   1.000
_cell.length_b   1.000
_cell.length_c   1.000
_cell.angle_alpha   90.00
_cell.angle_beta   90.00
_cell.angle_gamma   90.00
#
_symmetry.space_group_name_H-M   'P 1'
#
loop_
_entity.id
_entity.type
_entity.pdbx_description
1 polymer ?
#
loop_
_entity_poly.entity_id
_entity_poly.type
_entity_poly.pdbx_seq_one_letter_code
_entity_poly.pdbx_strand_id
1 'polypeptide(L)'
;MEESFVLSSLRNIVSDGDNAGIPLHEILATLDEERKPTKATSITRLRNYMSCSLAIIPCLIFGLLLHVPVLQIWNGSFCALPTPAMMFGMIQPIADCNICEGVAEAPRLVNLSRKDFALQHAHSSKPIVVVGAAMNWSAMDVLSYEYFQSLYQRYPDAVDGDMSKGQFFSYSSNIRHLEDLFELSSERAAMISERWYIGWSTSDPRIAKDIKSLTSIPYFISPMNSENDLTWIFMGAPGPGASMHVRYKLTPPTDIVYVAMSL
;
A
#
# COMPACT_ATOMS: atom_id res chain seq x y z
N MET A 1 15.58 57.21 76.49
CA MET A 1 16.45 56.96 77.66
C MET A 1 15.90 55.83 78.54
N GLU A 2 15.09 54.91 77.98
CA GLU A 2 14.28 53.94 78.74
C GLU A 2 14.55 52.49 78.31
N GLU A 3 14.76 52.24 77.01
CA GLU A 3 14.99 50.89 76.46
C GLU A 3 16.33 50.27 76.91
N SER A 4 17.38 51.08 77.03
CA SER A 4 18.68 50.62 77.52
C SER A 4 18.62 50.17 78.99
N PHE A 5 17.75 50.81 79.79
CA PHE A 5 17.57 50.48 81.20
C PHE A 5 16.78 49.17 81.39
N VAL A 6 15.77 48.95 80.55
CA VAL A 6 15.01 47.69 80.55
C VAL A 6 15.89 46.52 80.12
N LEU A 7 16.68 46.69 79.06
CA LEU A 7 17.61 45.64 78.59
C LEU A 7 18.72 45.35 79.61
N SER A 8 19.25 46.37 80.29
CA SER A 8 20.23 46.13 81.36
C SER A 8 19.60 45.42 82.55
N SER A 9 18.37 45.79 82.93
CA SER A 9 17.66 45.14 84.04
C SER A 9 17.34 43.68 83.72
N LEU A 10 16.91 43.38 82.49
CA LEU A 10 16.65 42.01 82.05
C LEU A 10 17.93 41.17 82.00
N ARG A 11 19.05 41.72 81.54
CA ARG A 11 20.34 41.02 81.60
C ARG A 11 20.78 40.72 83.02
N ASN A 12 20.56 41.66 83.94
CA ASN A 12 20.87 41.43 85.35
C ASN A 12 19.99 40.33 85.94
N ILE A 13 18.69 40.29 85.62
CA ILE A 13 17.79 39.21 86.08
C ILE A 13 18.21 37.84 85.53
N VAL A 14 18.57 37.75 84.25
CA VAL A 14 19.06 36.50 83.65
C VAL A 14 20.36 36.05 84.33
N SER A 15 21.30 36.99 84.54
CA SER A 15 22.58 36.69 85.21
C SER A 15 22.44 36.35 86.69
N ASP A 16 21.53 37.01 87.42
CA ASP A 16 21.25 36.72 88.83
C ASP A 16 20.56 35.36 88.98
N GLY A 17 19.68 35.00 88.04
CA GLY A 17 19.09 33.67 87.94
C GLY A 17 20.16 32.59 87.75
N ASP A 18 21.06 32.78 86.79
CA ASP A 18 22.17 31.85 86.52
C ASP A 18 23.09 31.72 87.75
N ASN A 19 23.42 32.83 88.43
CA ASN A 19 24.24 32.84 89.64
C ASN A 19 23.55 32.18 90.86
N ALA A 20 22.22 32.20 90.91
CA ALA A 20 21.43 31.46 91.91
C ALA A 20 21.26 29.96 91.56
N GLY A 21 21.88 29.49 90.48
CA GLY A 21 21.86 28.10 90.03
C GLY A 21 20.65 27.73 89.16
N ILE A 22 19.90 28.71 88.65
CA ILE A 22 18.78 28.51 87.73
C ILE A 22 19.25 28.88 86.32
N PRO A 23 19.42 27.92 85.37
CA PRO A 23 20.00 28.17 84.05
C PRO A 23 18.99 28.85 83.11
N LEU A 24 18.67 30.11 83.40
CA LEU A 24 17.64 30.88 82.70
C LEU A 24 18.01 31.07 81.22
N HIS A 25 19.30 31.13 80.93
CA HIS A 25 19.80 31.29 79.57
C HIS A 25 19.51 30.09 78.67
N GLU A 26 19.55 28.88 79.23
CA GLU A 26 19.31 27.63 78.50
C GLU A 26 17.83 27.46 78.18
N ILE A 27 16.97 27.76 79.14
CA ILE A 27 15.50 27.69 78.98
C ILE A 27 15.03 28.60 77.85
N LEU A 28 15.57 29.83 77.77
CA LEU A 28 15.21 30.76 76.70
C LEU A 28 15.66 30.25 75.32
N ALA A 29 16.81 29.59 75.23
CA ALA A 29 17.29 29.02 73.97
C ALA A 29 16.39 27.87 73.49
N THR A 30 15.92 27.01 74.41
CA THR A 30 15.02 25.90 74.05
C THR A 30 13.67 26.40 73.52
N LEU A 31 13.12 27.46 74.13
CA LEU A 31 11.83 28.03 73.69
C LEU A 31 11.90 28.68 72.31
N ASP A 32 13.08 29.19 71.92
CA ASP A 32 13.27 29.78 70.58
C ASP A 32 13.42 28.70 69.48
N GLU A 33 13.90 27.51 69.85
CA GLU A 33 14.06 26.39 68.93
C GLU A 33 12.72 25.75 68.52
N GLU A 34 11.75 25.67 69.44
CA GLU A 34 10.42 25.12 69.16
C GLU A 34 9.55 26.03 68.27
N ARG A 35 9.94 27.29 68.05
CA ARG A 35 9.11 28.29 67.34
C ARG A 35 9.26 28.29 65.80
N LYS A 36 10.11 27.44 65.19
CA LYS A 36 10.29 27.43 63.72
C LYS A 36 9.24 26.54 63.00
N PRO A 37 8.36 27.09 62.13
CA PRO A 37 7.23 26.33 61.57
C PRO A 37 7.58 25.47 60.34
N THR A 38 7.14 24.20 60.36
CA THR A 38 7.20 23.17 59.30
C THR A 38 6.22 23.41 58.14
N LYS A 39 6.44 24.44 57.31
CA LYS A 39 5.63 24.70 56.08
C LYS A 39 6.37 24.46 54.75
N ALA A 40 7.71 24.36 54.77
CA ALA A 40 8.53 24.29 53.55
C ALA A 40 8.51 22.94 52.81
N THR A 41 8.14 21.84 53.48
CA THR A 41 8.27 20.48 52.94
C THR A 41 7.10 20.00 52.06
N SER A 42 5.90 20.56 52.23
CA SER A 42 4.70 20.11 51.48
C SER A 42 4.60 20.70 50.07
N ILE A 43 4.88 22.00 49.92
CA ILE A 43 4.81 22.73 48.63
C ILE A 43 5.87 22.21 47.64
N THR A 44 7.05 21.87 48.16
CA THR A 44 8.17 21.36 47.34
C THR A 44 7.87 19.98 46.75
N ARG A 45 7.14 19.12 47.47
CA ARG A 45 6.69 17.81 46.95
C ARG A 45 5.65 17.96 45.85
N LEU A 46 4.63 18.81 46.02
CA LEU A 46 3.62 19.04 44.98
C LEU A 46 4.23 19.60 43.69
N ARG A 47 5.21 20.51 43.82
CA ARG A 47 5.93 21.08 42.67
C ARG A 47 6.71 20.03 41.89
N ASN A 48 7.32 19.04 42.57
CA ASN A 48 8.08 17.98 41.92
C ASN A 48 7.16 16.99 41.17
N TYR A 49 5.98 16.65 41.71
CA TYR A 49 4.99 15.81 41.01
C TYR A 49 4.37 16.50 39.80
N MET A 50 4.07 17.81 39.91
CA MET A 50 3.62 18.65 38.78
C MET A 50 4.70 18.76 37.69
N SER A 51 5.98 18.87 38.08
CA SER A 51 7.09 18.95 37.14
C SER A 51 7.34 17.63 36.40
N CYS A 52 7.18 16.48 37.06
CA CYS A 52 7.35 15.17 36.41
C CYS A 52 6.21 14.83 35.45
N SER A 53 4.97 15.18 35.82
CA SER A 53 3.79 14.96 34.96
C SER A 53 3.84 15.79 33.67
N LEU A 54 4.38 17.01 33.73
CA LEU A 54 4.60 17.86 32.56
C LEU A 54 5.62 17.29 31.56
N ALA A 55 6.53 16.41 31.98
CA ALA A 55 7.50 15.77 31.07
C ALA A 55 7.02 14.41 30.55
N ILE A 56 6.31 13.64 31.38
CA ILE A 56 5.85 12.29 31.04
C ILE A 56 4.73 12.34 29.99
N ILE A 57 3.78 13.27 30.11
CA ILE A 57 2.63 13.35 29.20
C ILE A 57 3.07 13.67 27.76
N PRO A 58 3.95 14.65 27.49
CA PRO A 58 4.49 14.88 26.15
C PRO A 58 5.28 13.69 25.59
N CYS A 59 6.06 12.99 26.41
CA CYS A 59 6.79 11.80 25.97
C CYS A 59 5.84 10.65 25.59
N LEU A 60 4.76 10.44 26.34
CA LEU A 60 3.74 9.45 26.00
C LEU A 60 2.96 9.83 24.75
N ILE A 61 2.60 11.10 24.59
CA ILE A 61 1.93 11.61 23.38
C ILE A 61 2.86 11.48 22.17
N PHE A 62 4.13 11.87 22.30
CA PHE A 62 5.13 11.73 21.23
C PHE A 62 5.37 10.26 20.87
N GLY A 63 5.45 9.37 21.88
CA GLY A 63 5.51 7.93 21.67
C GLY A 63 4.30 7.40 20.91
N LEU A 64 3.07 7.78 21.29
CA LEU A 64 1.84 7.40 20.59
C LEU A 64 1.80 7.94 19.15
N LEU A 65 2.19 9.20 18.95
CA LEU A 65 2.22 9.85 17.64
C LEU A 65 3.24 9.24 16.69
N LEU A 66 4.35 8.67 17.20
CA LEU A 66 5.29 7.89 16.40
C LEU A 66 4.83 6.45 16.19
N HIS A 67 4.12 5.86 17.16
CA HIS A 67 3.71 4.46 17.08
C HIS A 67 2.68 4.21 15.97
N VAL A 68 1.76 5.14 15.75
CA VAL A 68 0.71 5.05 14.71
C VAL A 68 1.29 4.98 13.28
N PRO A 69 2.14 5.92 12.82
CA PRO A 69 2.72 5.85 11.48
C PRO A 69 3.67 4.65 11.34
N VAL A 70 4.40 4.26 12.39
CA VAL A 70 5.26 3.06 12.34
C VAL A 70 4.43 1.78 12.17
N LEU A 71 3.31 1.65 12.89
CA LEU A 71 2.40 0.52 12.71
C LEU A 71 1.71 0.52 11.33
N GLN A 72 1.41 1.69 10.78
CA GLN A 72 0.88 1.81 9.42
C GLN A 72 1.89 1.37 8.35
N ILE A 73 3.18 1.71 8.51
CA ILE A 73 4.26 1.26 7.63
C ILE A 73 4.43 -0.27 7.73
N TRP A 74 4.35 -0.83 8.94
CA TRP A 74 4.52 -2.27 9.16
C TRP A 74 3.31 -3.11 8.72
N ASN A 75 2.08 -2.58 8.84
CA ASN A 75 0.87 -3.31 8.47
C ASN A 75 0.50 -3.18 6.98
N GLY A 76 1.02 -2.17 6.28
CA GLY A 76 0.61 -1.85 4.90
C GLY A 76 1.58 -2.29 3.79
N SER A 77 2.81 -2.72 4.11
CA SER A 77 3.84 -2.97 3.10
C SER A 77 4.66 -4.20 3.43
N PHE A 78 4.78 -5.14 2.49
CA PHE A 78 5.64 -6.33 2.61
C PHE A 78 7.13 -5.96 2.75
N CYS A 79 7.49 -4.70 2.45
CA CYS A 79 8.85 -4.17 2.50
C CYS A 79 8.89 -2.87 3.32
N ALA A 80 9.87 -2.75 4.24
CA ALA A 80 10.08 -1.56 5.06
C ALA A 80 10.60 -0.33 4.28
N LEU A 81 11.14 -0.54 3.08
CA LEU A 81 11.57 0.50 2.16
C LEU A 81 10.98 0.25 0.77
N PRO A 82 10.32 1.23 0.14
CA PRO A 82 9.87 1.10 -1.23
C PRO A 82 11.10 0.98 -2.14
N THR A 83 11.20 -0.11 -2.90
CA THR A 83 12.30 -0.32 -3.85
C THR A 83 12.16 0.72 -4.97
N PRO A 84 13.10 1.66 -5.14
CA PRO A 84 13.01 2.65 -6.22
C PRO A 84 12.95 1.95 -7.58
N ALA A 85 12.11 2.45 -8.50
CA ALA A 85 11.94 1.84 -9.83
C ALA A 85 13.29 1.61 -10.56
N MET A 86 14.25 2.51 -10.34
CA MET A 86 15.62 2.42 -10.86
C MET A 86 16.36 1.14 -10.43
N MET A 87 16.11 0.63 -9.22
CA MET A 87 16.75 -0.59 -8.74
C MET A 87 16.33 -1.82 -9.55
N PHE A 88 15.10 -1.89 -10.07
CA PHE A 88 14.68 -3.02 -10.90
C PHE A 88 15.52 -3.15 -12.17
N GLY A 89 15.94 -2.04 -12.77
CA GLY A 89 16.84 -2.06 -13.94
C GLY A 89 18.29 -2.41 -13.58
N MET A 90 18.74 -2.08 -12.37
CA MET A 90 20.11 -2.35 -11.92
C MET A 90 20.33 -3.78 -11.41
N ILE A 91 19.29 -4.40 -10.84
CA ILE A 91 19.35 -5.79 -10.35
C ILE A 91 18.99 -6.82 -11.42
N GLN A 92 18.52 -6.38 -12.60
CA GLN A 92 18.27 -7.30 -13.70
C GLN A 92 19.60 -7.92 -14.16
N PRO A 93 19.66 -9.27 -14.26
CA PRO A 93 20.83 -9.91 -14.84
C PRO A 93 21.01 -9.40 -16.27
N ILE A 94 22.27 -9.23 -16.67
CA ILE A 94 22.61 -8.86 -18.05
C ILE A 94 21.98 -9.91 -18.97
N ALA A 95 21.14 -9.46 -19.88
CA ALA A 95 20.47 -10.35 -20.82
C ALA A 95 21.50 -11.03 -21.72
N ASP A 96 21.38 -12.35 -21.88
CA ASP A 96 22.13 -13.07 -22.91
C ASP A 96 21.58 -12.66 -24.28
N CYS A 97 22.35 -11.92 -25.05
CA CYS A 97 21.95 -11.46 -26.38
C CYS A 97 21.72 -12.60 -27.38
N ASN A 98 22.23 -13.82 -27.10
CA ASN A 98 22.05 -14.99 -27.97
C ASN A 98 20.66 -15.64 -27.83
N ILE A 99 19.83 -15.13 -26.92
CA ILE A 99 18.46 -15.63 -26.70
C ILE A 99 17.58 -15.53 -27.95
N CYS A 100 17.87 -14.55 -28.81
CA CYS A 100 17.22 -14.33 -30.10
C CYS A 100 17.96 -14.97 -31.28
N GLU A 101 19.11 -15.62 -31.05
CA GLU A 101 19.91 -16.21 -32.11
C GLU A 101 19.14 -17.33 -32.83
N GLY A 102 19.09 -17.23 -34.16
CA GLY A 102 18.36 -18.17 -35.02
C GLY A 102 16.84 -18.08 -34.92
N VAL A 103 16.28 -17.08 -34.23
CA VAL A 103 14.83 -16.88 -34.12
C VAL A 103 14.35 -15.95 -35.25
N ALA A 104 13.91 -16.54 -36.36
CA ALA A 104 13.28 -15.80 -37.46
C ALA A 104 11.75 -15.68 -37.28
N GLU A 105 11.13 -16.68 -36.65
CA GLU A 105 9.70 -16.74 -36.39
C GLU A 105 9.40 -17.57 -35.14
N ALA A 106 8.20 -17.42 -34.58
CA ALA A 106 7.74 -18.24 -33.48
C ALA A 106 7.26 -19.61 -34.00
N PRO A 107 7.88 -20.74 -33.61
CA PRO A 107 7.42 -22.05 -34.04
C PRO A 107 6.00 -22.34 -33.57
N ARG A 108 5.24 -22.99 -34.46
CA ARG A 108 3.83 -23.37 -34.24
C ARG A 108 3.77 -24.81 -33.76
N LEU A 109 3.28 -25.01 -32.54
CA LEU A 109 3.19 -26.31 -31.89
C LEU A 109 1.72 -26.73 -31.75
N VAL A 110 1.46 -28.02 -31.95
CA VAL A 110 0.15 -28.65 -31.74
C VAL A 110 0.28 -29.72 -30.67
N ASN A 111 -0.79 -29.98 -29.90
CA ASN A 111 -0.83 -31.06 -28.90
C ASN A 111 0.33 -31.02 -27.87
N LEU A 112 0.80 -29.82 -27.51
CA LEU A 112 1.89 -29.63 -26.55
C LEU A 112 1.52 -30.14 -25.14
N SER A 113 2.29 -31.08 -24.60
CA SER A 113 2.05 -31.55 -23.23
C SER A 113 2.47 -30.50 -22.19
N ARG A 114 1.86 -30.53 -21.00
CA ARG A 114 2.28 -29.66 -19.87
C ARG A 114 3.74 -29.85 -19.51
N LYS A 115 4.24 -31.10 -19.57
CA LYS A 115 5.62 -31.45 -19.26
C LYS A 115 6.58 -30.83 -20.28
N ASP A 116 6.27 -30.96 -21.57
CA ASP A 116 7.12 -30.42 -22.63
C ASP A 116 7.12 -28.89 -22.61
N PHE A 117 5.96 -28.27 -22.39
CA PHE A 117 5.89 -26.83 -22.19
C PHE A 117 6.78 -26.37 -21.02
N ALA A 118 6.62 -26.98 -19.85
CA ALA A 118 7.37 -26.59 -18.65
C ALA A 118 8.89 -26.78 -18.80
N LEU A 119 9.33 -27.90 -19.39
CA LEU A 119 10.75 -28.22 -19.49
C LEU A 119 11.45 -27.54 -20.67
N GLN A 120 10.75 -27.31 -21.78
CA GLN A 120 11.38 -26.91 -23.04
C GLN A 120 11.06 -25.47 -23.47
N HIS A 121 9.93 -24.91 -23.00
CA HIS A 121 9.42 -23.65 -23.54
C HIS A 121 9.20 -22.55 -22.49
N ALA A 122 8.72 -22.87 -21.30
CA ALA A 122 8.32 -21.88 -20.29
C ALA A 122 9.46 -20.91 -19.87
N HIS A 123 10.71 -21.38 -19.95
CA HIS A 123 11.90 -20.64 -19.52
C HIS A 123 12.96 -20.51 -20.61
N SER A 124 12.65 -20.84 -21.87
CA SER A 124 13.60 -20.75 -22.97
C SER A 124 13.81 -19.33 -23.49
N SER A 125 12.91 -18.41 -23.10
CA SER A 125 12.83 -17.03 -23.60
C SER A 125 12.69 -16.91 -25.13
N LYS A 126 12.32 -18.01 -25.79
CA LYS A 126 11.97 -18.04 -27.21
C LYS A 126 10.45 -18.12 -27.35
N PRO A 127 9.84 -17.31 -28.24
CA PRO A 127 8.39 -17.32 -28.40
C PRO A 127 7.93 -18.62 -29.06
N ILE A 128 6.71 -19.07 -28.72
CA ILE A 128 6.03 -20.19 -29.38
C ILE A 128 4.56 -19.82 -29.64
N VAL A 129 3.94 -20.46 -30.63
CA VAL A 129 2.50 -20.38 -30.88
C VAL A 129 1.89 -21.76 -30.68
N VAL A 130 1.04 -21.92 -29.67
CA VAL A 130 0.32 -23.18 -29.46
C VAL A 130 -1.01 -23.14 -30.21
N VAL A 131 -1.09 -23.91 -31.29
CA VAL A 131 -2.27 -23.98 -32.14
C VAL A 131 -3.32 -24.87 -31.47
N GLY A 132 -4.54 -24.36 -31.38
CA GLY A 132 -5.68 -25.09 -30.80
C GLY A 132 -5.87 -24.96 -29.30
N ALA A 133 -5.06 -24.14 -28.63
CA ALA A 133 -5.14 -23.89 -27.19
C ALA A 133 -6.52 -23.43 -26.71
N ALA A 134 -7.23 -22.64 -27.53
CA ALA A 134 -8.51 -22.01 -27.22
C ALA A 134 -9.70 -22.63 -27.98
N MET A 135 -9.52 -23.76 -28.68
CA MET A 135 -10.58 -24.35 -29.53
C MET A 135 -11.87 -24.69 -28.79
N ASN A 136 -11.79 -24.99 -27.49
CA ASN A 136 -12.95 -25.37 -26.67
C ASN A 136 -13.50 -24.19 -25.84
N TRP A 137 -13.04 -22.97 -26.07
CA TRP A 137 -13.55 -21.81 -25.36
C TRP A 137 -14.85 -21.35 -26.03
N SER A 138 -15.96 -21.34 -25.29
CA SER A 138 -17.20 -20.72 -25.78
C SER A 138 -17.04 -19.22 -26.03
N ALA A 139 -16.00 -18.60 -25.47
CA ALA A 139 -15.60 -17.23 -25.77
C ALA A 139 -15.47 -16.96 -27.28
N MET A 140 -15.08 -17.96 -28.08
CA MET A 140 -14.94 -17.81 -29.53
C MET A 140 -16.25 -17.49 -30.24
N ASP A 141 -17.39 -17.92 -29.69
CA ASP A 141 -18.72 -17.73 -30.25
C ASP A 141 -19.53 -16.63 -29.53
N VAL A 142 -19.11 -16.25 -28.32
CA VAL A 142 -19.88 -15.39 -27.42
C VAL A 142 -19.32 -13.97 -27.32
N LEU A 143 -17.99 -13.82 -27.32
CA LEU A 143 -17.39 -12.50 -27.05
C LEU A 143 -17.49 -11.60 -28.27
N SER A 144 -18.30 -10.56 -28.15
CA SER A 144 -18.45 -9.47 -29.11
C SER A 144 -18.55 -8.12 -28.40
N TYR A 145 -18.50 -7.02 -29.16
CA TYR A 145 -18.75 -5.68 -28.61
C TYR A 145 -20.09 -5.62 -27.86
N GLU A 146 -21.15 -6.17 -28.46
CA GLU A 146 -22.51 -6.20 -27.90
C GLU A 146 -22.59 -7.03 -26.62
N TYR A 147 -21.84 -8.14 -26.54
CA TYR A 147 -21.73 -8.93 -25.32
C TYR A 147 -21.15 -8.09 -24.18
N PHE A 148 -20.02 -7.41 -24.40
CA PHE A 148 -19.41 -6.58 -23.37
C PHE A 148 -20.28 -5.38 -23.02
N GLN A 149 -20.89 -4.72 -24.00
CA GLN A 149 -21.83 -3.62 -23.76
C GLN A 149 -22.98 -4.07 -22.85
N SER A 150 -23.60 -5.21 -23.15
CA SER A 150 -24.69 -5.78 -22.36
C SER A 150 -24.23 -6.22 -20.96
N LEU A 151 -23.02 -6.76 -20.86
CA LEU A 151 -22.42 -7.21 -19.60
C LEU A 151 -22.18 -6.03 -18.65
N TYR A 152 -21.60 -4.94 -19.14
CA TYR A 152 -21.32 -3.76 -18.33
C TYR A 152 -22.58 -2.92 -18.04
N GLN A 153 -23.59 -2.93 -18.91
CA GLN A 153 -24.91 -2.37 -18.59
C GLN A 153 -25.62 -3.09 -17.44
N ARG A 154 -25.37 -4.41 -17.27
CA ARG A 154 -25.91 -5.19 -16.14
C ARG A 154 -25.27 -4.80 -14.80
N TYR A 155 -24.02 -4.34 -14.85
CA TYR A 155 -23.21 -3.95 -13.68
C TYR A 155 -22.64 -2.53 -13.88
N PRO A 156 -23.48 -1.49 -13.85
CA PRO A 156 -23.03 -0.12 -14.14
C PRO A 156 -21.97 0.38 -13.15
N ASP A 157 -21.99 -0.12 -11.92
CA ASP A 157 -21.00 0.14 -10.87
C ASP A 157 -19.64 -0.53 -11.15
N ALA A 158 -19.57 -1.45 -12.12
CA ALA A 158 -18.33 -2.08 -12.55
C ALA A 158 -17.57 -1.28 -13.63
N VAL A 159 -18.22 -0.29 -14.27
CA VAL A 159 -17.56 0.58 -15.25
C VAL A 159 -16.70 1.62 -14.51
N ASP A 160 -17.28 2.26 -13.49
CA ASP A 160 -16.64 3.21 -12.57
C ASP A 160 -15.56 2.57 -11.65
N GLY A 161 -15.29 1.28 -11.84
CA GLY A 161 -14.54 0.44 -10.91
C GLY A 161 -13.14 0.96 -10.65
N ASP A 162 -12.99 1.69 -9.54
CA ASP A 162 -11.75 2.13 -8.88
C ASP A 162 -10.53 2.04 -9.80
N MET A 163 -10.18 3.14 -10.48
CA MET A 163 -9.01 3.22 -11.36
C MET A 163 -7.69 2.82 -10.68
N SER A 164 -7.65 2.68 -9.34
CA SER A 164 -6.52 2.10 -8.63
C SER A 164 -6.42 0.56 -8.74
N LYS A 165 -7.48 -0.11 -9.18
CA LYS A 165 -7.61 -1.58 -9.31
C LYS A 165 -7.80 -2.06 -10.74
N GLY A 166 -8.44 -1.26 -11.60
CA GLY A 166 -8.61 -1.54 -13.03
C GLY A 166 -7.72 -0.66 -13.91
N GLN A 167 -7.08 -1.23 -14.94
CA GLN A 167 -6.35 -0.46 -15.94
C GLN A 167 -7.14 -0.41 -17.25
N PHE A 168 -7.24 0.77 -17.84
CA PHE A 168 -7.78 1.02 -19.17
C PHE A 168 -6.67 1.57 -20.07
N PHE A 169 -6.54 1.01 -21.26
CA PHE A 169 -5.57 1.38 -22.28
C PHE A 169 -6.31 1.88 -23.51
N SER A 170 -6.36 3.21 -23.66
CA SER A 170 -6.98 3.87 -24.80
C SER A 170 -6.16 3.76 -26.09
N TYR A 171 -4.84 3.57 -25.99
CA TYR A 171 -3.90 3.68 -27.10
C TYR A 171 -4.17 4.95 -27.93
N SER A 172 -4.35 4.84 -29.24
CA SER A 172 -4.62 5.96 -30.15
C SER A 172 -6.10 6.08 -30.55
N SER A 173 -7.03 5.48 -29.78
CA SER A 173 -8.46 5.41 -30.13
C SER A 173 -9.28 6.68 -29.82
N ASN A 174 -8.73 7.63 -29.06
CA ASN A 174 -9.46 8.78 -28.52
C ASN A 174 -10.71 8.40 -27.68
N ILE A 175 -10.76 7.17 -27.15
CA ILE A 175 -11.71 6.70 -26.14
C ILE A 175 -10.97 6.82 -24.80
N ARG A 176 -11.49 7.57 -23.82
CA ARG A 176 -10.71 7.90 -22.61
C ARG A 176 -11.02 6.98 -21.45
N HIS A 177 -12.27 6.54 -21.37
CA HIS A 177 -12.77 5.69 -20.30
C HIS A 177 -13.52 4.49 -20.86
N LEU A 178 -13.75 3.49 -20.01
CA LEU A 178 -14.44 2.27 -20.43
C LEU A 178 -15.93 2.53 -20.70
N GLU A 179 -16.51 3.50 -20.01
CA GLU A 179 -17.86 4.02 -20.25
C GLU A 179 -17.99 4.54 -21.69
N ASP A 180 -17.03 5.36 -22.12
CA ASP A 180 -17.01 5.96 -23.47
C ASP A 180 -17.06 4.89 -24.57
N LEU A 181 -16.44 3.73 -24.32
CA LEU A 181 -16.45 2.61 -25.26
C LEU A 181 -17.88 2.09 -25.48
N PHE A 182 -18.67 1.97 -24.42
CA PHE A 182 -20.02 1.40 -24.49
C PHE A 182 -21.08 2.42 -24.89
N GLU A 183 -20.71 3.70 -24.96
CA GLU A 183 -21.53 4.82 -25.46
C GLU A 183 -21.22 5.20 -26.92
N LEU A 184 -20.33 4.47 -27.60
CA LEU A 184 -20.02 4.72 -29.01
C LEU A 184 -21.27 4.63 -29.89
N SER A 185 -21.35 5.51 -30.90
CA SER A 185 -22.37 5.40 -31.94
C SER A 185 -22.23 4.07 -32.70
N SER A 186 -23.33 3.54 -33.25
CA SER A 186 -23.31 2.26 -33.97
C SER A 186 -22.27 2.22 -35.10
N GLU A 187 -22.08 3.32 -35.83
CA GLU A 187 -21.06 3.42 -36.89
C GLU A 187 -19.63 3.36 -36.35
N ARG A 188 -19.37 3.96 -35.19
CA ARG A 188 -18.04 3.99 -34.57
C ARG A 188 -17.74 2.67 -33.85
N ALA A 189 -18.72 2.08 -33.18
CA ALA A 189 -18.62 0.73 -32.61
C ALA A 189 -18.33 -0.31 -33.70
N ALA A 190 -18.99 -0.21 -34.86
CA ALA A 190 -18.74 -1.04 -36.04
C ALA A 190 -17.44 -0.66 -36.81
N MET A 191 -16.67 0.32 -36.32
CA MET A 191 -15.41 0.79 -36.92
C MET A 191 -15.54 1.25 -38.38
N ILE A 192 -16.74 1.69 -38.79
CA ILE A 192 -17.04 2.22 -40.13
C ILE A 192 -16.54 3.66 -40.23
N SER A 193 -16.81 4.49 -39.22
CA SER A 193 -16.44 5.91 -39.20
C SER A 193 -14.99 6.12 -38.74
N GLU A 194 -14.59 5.48 -37.64
CA GLU A 194 -13.25 5.58 -37.05
C GLU A 194 -12.83 4.24 -36.45
N ARG A 195 -11.59 3.82 -36.73
CA ARG A 195 -11.01 2.59 -36.16
C ARG A 195 -10.47 2.87 -34.76
N TRP A 196 -10.61 1.89 -33.88
CA TRP A 196 -10.07 1.94 -32.53
C TRP A 196 -9.45 0.61 -32.14
N TYR A 197 -8.54 0.66 -31.18
CA TYR A 197 -7.97 -0.48 -30.50
C TYR A 197 -7.76 -0.08 -29.05
N ILE A 198 -8.29 -0.88 -28.13
CA ILE A 198 -8.26 -0.64 -26.69
C ILE A 198 -7.95 -1.92 -25.92
N GLY A 199 -7.56 -1.78 -24.66
CA GLY A 199 -7.49 -2.90 -23.74
C GLY A 199 -7.89 -2.50 -22.34
N TRP A 200 -8.43 -3.43 -21.56
CA TRP A 200 -8.81 -3.19 -20.18
C TRP A 200 -8.74 -4.45 -19.33
N SER A 201 -8.71 -4.30 -18.01
CA SER A 201 -8.75 -5.42 -17.06
C SER A 201 -10.11 -5.53 -16.39
N THR A 202 -10.54 -6.74 -16.08
CA THR A 202 -11.73 -7.02 -15.26
C THR A 202 -11.42 -6.86 -13.77
N SER A 203 -11.50 -5.65 -13.24
CA SER A 203 -11.32 -5.40 -11.79
C SER A 203 -12.53 -5.82 -10.96
N ASP A 204 -13.72 -5.80 -11.54
CA ASP A 204 -14.94 -6.26 -10.89
C ASP A 204 -15.03 -7.81 -10.90
N PRO A 205 -15.19 -8.45 -9.73
CA PRO A 205 -15.21 -9.91 -9.64
C PRO A 205 -16.44 -10.56 -10.31
N ARG A 206 -17.56 -9.86 -10.46
CA ARG A 206 -18.75 -10.36 -11.17
C ARG A 206 -18.48 -10.41 -12.67
N ILE A 207 -17.91 -9.35 -13.22
CA ILE A 207 -17.47 -9.29 -14.63
C ILE A 207 -16.42 -10.36 -14.90
N ALA A 208 -15.40 -10.45 -14.03
CA ALA A 208 -14.34 -11.44 -14.15
C ALA A 208 -14.89 -12.87 -14.13
N LYS A 209 -15.87 -13.16 -13.26
CA LYS A 209 -16.53 -14.47 -13.19
C LYS A 209 -17.27 -14.81 -14.48
N ASP A 210 -18.06 -13.88 -15.02
CA ASP A 210 -18.82 -14.11 -16.25
C ASP A 210 -17.88 -14.39 -17.43
N ILE A 211 -16.76 -13.66 -17.54
CA ILE A 211 -15.78 -13.88 -18.61
C ILE A 211 -14.99 -15.18 -18.42
N LYS A 212 -14.55 -15.48 -17.19
CA LYS A 212 -13.86 -16.75 -16.88
C LYS A 212 -14.74 -17.97 -17.13
N SER A 213 -16.06 -17.83 -17.09
CA SER A 213 -16.97 -18.92 -17.44
C SER A 213 -16.93 -19.29 -18.94
N LEU A 214 -16.38 -18.40 -19.78
CA LEU A 214 -16.29 -18.59 -21.24
C LEU A 214 -14.91 -19.10 -21.68
N THR A 215 -13.94 -19.15 -20.78
CA THR A 215 -12.57 -19.57 -21.05
C THR A 215 -12.16 -20.71 -20.12
N SER A 216 -11.02 -21.32 -20.41
CA SER A 216 -10.42 -22.31 -19.53
C SER A 216 -8.90 -22.18 -19.62
N ILE A 217 -8.21 -22.58 -18.55
CA ILE A 217 -6.75 -22.63 -18.56
C ILE A 217 -6.31 -23.52 -19.74
N PRO A 218 -5.45 -23.03 -20.66
CA PRO A 218 -4.98 -23.81 -21.79
C PRO A 218 -4.41 -25.16 -21.35
N TYR A 219 -4.68 -26.23 -22.10
CA TYR A 219 -4.39 -27.61 -21.69
C TYR A 219 -2.90 -27.88 -21.36
N PHE A 220 -1.99 -27.11 -21.97
CA PHE A 220 -0.54 -27.20 -21.80
C PHE A 220 -0.01 -26.37 -20.63
N ILE A 221 -0.86 -25.57 -19.97
CA ILE A 221 -0.53 -24.80 -18.77
C ILE A 221 -0.99 -25.60 -17.54
N SER A 222 -0.17 -25.57 -16.48
CA SER A 222 -0.54 -26.18 -15.20
C SER A 222 -1.63 -25.34 -14.53
N PRO A 223 -2.69 -25.95 -13.96
CA PRO A 223 -3.78 -25.23 -13.30
C PRO A 223 -3.38 -24.64 -11.93
N MET A 224 -2.11 -24.23 -11.75
CA MET A 224 -1.68 -23.55 -10.53
C MET A 224 -2.54 -22.30 -10.32
N ASN A 225 -2.94 -22.09 -9.06
CA ASN A 225 -3.67 -20.90 -8.66
C ASN A 225 -2.85 -19.68 -9.07
N SER A 226 -3.29 -18.93 -10.08
CA SER A 226 -2.79 -17.59 -10.26
C SER A 226 -3.24 -16.75 -9.09
N GLU A 227 -2.28 -16.14 -8.42
CA GLU A 227 -2.53 -15.14 -7.38
C GLU A 227 -3.28 -13.91 -7.92
N ASN A 228 -3.41 -13.77 -9.24
CA ASN A 228 -4.04 -12.63 -9.88
C ASN A 228 -5.27 -13.04 -10.70
N ASP A 229 -6.44 -12.65 -10.22
CA ASP A 229 -7.73 -12.96 -10.85
C ASP A 229 -8.11 -12.01 -12.00
N LEU A 230 -7.25 -11.04 -12.33
CA LEU A 230 -7.50 -10.07 -13.40
C LEU A 230 -7.45 -10.71 -14.78
N THR A 231 -8.58 -10.66 -15.50
CA THR A 231 -8.64 -11.00 -16.93
C THR A 231 -8.37 -9.74 -17.74
N TRP A 232 -7.47 -9.83 -18.70
CA TRP A 232 -7.18 -8.74 -19.63
C TRP A 232 -7.93 -8.98 -20.94
N ILE A 233 -8.60 -7.94 -21.42
CA ILE A 233 -9.35 -7.94 -22.67
C ILE A 233 -8.70 -6.92 -23.59
N PHE A 234 -8.51 -7.30 -24.86
CA PHE A 234 -8.09 -6.41 -25.92
C PHE A 234 -9.05 -6.56 -27.08
N MET A 235 -9.50 -5.43 -27.62
CA MET A 235 -10.49 -5.37 -28.70
C MET A 235 -10.17 -4.20 -29.63
N GLY A 236 -10.31 -4.42 -30.93
CA GLY A 236 -10.07 -3.37 -31.91
C GLY A 236 -9.96 -3.85 -33.35
N ALA A 237 -9.78 -2.87 -34.24
CA ALA A 237 -9.52 -3.10 -35.66
C ALA A 237 -8.10 -3.68 -35.88
N PRO A 238 -7.87 -4.40 -36.99
CA PRO A 238 -6.53 -4.69 -37.46
C PRO A 238 -5.74 -3.39 -37.71
N GLY A 239 -4.50 -3.35 -37.22
CA GLY A 239 -3.62 -2.19 -37.38
C GLY A 239 -2.68 -1.98 -36.20
N PRO A 240 -2.11 -0.77 -36.06
CA PRO A 240 -1.28 -0.41 -34.92
C PRO A 240 -2.06 -0.53 -33.61
N GLY A 241 -1.49 -1.27 -32.66
CA GLY A 241 -2.03 -1.46 -31.32
C GLY A 241 -1.06 -0.95 -30.26
N ALA A 242 -0.70 -1.82 -29.31
CA ALA A 242 0.23 -1.47 -28.25
C ALA A 242 1.63 -1.11 -28.77
N SER A 243 2.19 0.00 -28.28
CA SER A 243 3.59 0.36 -28.51
C SER A 243 4.54 -0.71 -27.96
N MET A 244 5.73 -0.81 -28.56
CA MET A 244 6.76 -1.76 -28.13
C MET A 244 7.13 -1.54 -26.65
N HIS A 245 7.01 -2.59 -25.85
CA HIS A 245 7.38 -2.60 -24.43
C HIS A 245 7.79 -4.00 -23.99
N VAL A 246 8.60 -4.09 -22.93
CA VAL A 246 8.93 -5.34 -22.26
C VAL A 246 8.18 -5.38 -20.93
N ARG A 247 7.49 -6.48 -20.66
CA ARG A 247 6.80 -6.70 -19.39
C ARG A 247 7.54 -7.76 -18.59
N TYR A 248 7.97 -7.41 -17.39
CA TYR A 248 8.44 -8.37 -16.41
C TYR A 248 7.24 -8.90 -15.61
N LYS A 249 6.99 -10.19 -15.66
CA LYS A 249 6.08 -10.87 -14.73
C LYS A 249 6.84 -12.00 -14.06
N LEU A 250 6.77 -12.06 -12.73
CA LEU A 250 7.32 -13.15 -11.92
C LEU A 250 6.54 -14.46 -12.12
N THR A 251 5.29 -14.35 -12.57
CA THR A 251 4.39 -15.48 -12.84
C THR A 251 3.81 -15.38 -14.25
N PRO A 252 3.66 -16.49 -14.99
CA PRO A 252 3.02 -16.46 -16.29
C PRO A 252 1.58 -15.93 -16.15
N PRO A 253 1.11 -15.03 -17.03
CA PRO A 253 -0.29 -14.65 -17.05
C PRO A 253 -1.12 -15.90 -17.31
N THR A 254 -2.06 -16.20 -16.41
CA THR A 254 -2.93 -17.36 -16.52
C THR A 254 -4.07 -17.14 -17.50
N ASP A 255 -4.54 -15.89 -17.66
CA ASP A 255 -5.63 -15.56 -18.58
C ASP A 255 -5.36 -14.21 -19.29
N ILE A 256 -5.18 -14.26 -20.61
CA ILE A 256 -5.31 -13.09 -21.49
C ILE A 256 -6.32 -13.48 -22.56
N VAL A 257 -7.41 -12.72 -22.66
CA VAL A 257 -8.44 -12.94 -23.66
C VAL A 257 -8.28 -11.90 -24.75
N TYR A 258 -7.89 -12.34 -25.93
CA TYR A 258 -7.85 -11.49 -27.11
C TYR A 258 -9.17 -11.66 -27.85
N VAL A 259 -9.93 -10.57 -28.00
CA VAL A 259 -11.14 -10.55 -28.82
C VAL A 259 -10.82 -9.76 -30.08
N ALA A 260 -10.45 -10.48 -31.14
CA ALA A 260 -10.28 -9.86 -32.45
C ALA A 260 -11.65 -9.73 -33.10
N MET A 261 -12.09 -8.49 -33.32
CA MET A 261 -13.28 -8.26 -34.15
C MET A 261 -12.85 -8.38 -35.61
N SER A 262 -13.31 -9.43 -36.29
CA SER A 262 -13.28 -9.46 -37.74
C SER A 262 -14.39 -8.56 -38.25
N LEU A 263 -14.03 -7.57 -39.06
CA LEU A 263 -14.97 -6.98 -40.02
C LEU A 263 -15.19 -7.95 -41.17
#